data_AF-A0A350SSC3-F1
#
_entry.id   AF-A0A350SSC3-F1
#
_cell.length_a   1.000
_cell.length_b   1.000
_cell.length_c   1.000
_cell.angle_alpha   90.00
_cell.angle_beta   90.00
_cell.angle_gamma   90.00
#
_symmetry.space_group_name_H-M   'P 1'
#
loop_
_entity.id
_entity.type
_entity.pdbx_description
1 polymer ?
#
loop_
_entity_poly.entity_id
_entity_poly.type
_entity_poly.pdbx_seq_one_letter_code
_entity_poly.pdbx_strand_id
1 'polypeptide(L)'
;MNTHNPDFVTVDMRGLKTALVAHAQSRHESVSVLVRRAVARELGQAESLPQPITCSEGVGASRQSQVKLSIRLTTNEAEQLAAGSRAAGLSRGAYLAGLIAGIPALTTGANRTEMLSALTTSNAQLSSLSRNIHALTRLLTQSNVQKALVYRDMLDTLDGDIHRHLTQAAALMSDLRPRGSSAATTHSTNR
;
A
#
# COMPACT_ATOMS: atom_id res chain seq x y z
N MET A 1 9.64 25.01 15.09
CA MET A 1 9.58 24.23 13.83
C MET A 1 10.99 24.04 13.31
N ASN A 2 11.67 22.95 13.69
CA ASN A 2 12.98 22.61 13.15
C ASN A 2 12.82 21.36 12.29
N THR A 3 12.59 21.55 11.00
CA THR A 3 12.76 20.47 10.02
C THR A 3 14.26 20.23 9.92
N HIS A 4 14.81 19.35 10.76
CA HIS A 4 16.16 18.85 10.59
C HIS A 4 16.24 18.17 9.23
N ASN A 5 16.66 18.90 8.20
CA ASN A 5 17.08 18.32 6.94
C ASN A 5 18.37 17.55 7.26
N PRO A 6 18.39 16.22 7.12
CA PRO A 6 19.60 15.49 7.45
C PRO A 6 20.66 15.77 6.37
N ASP A 7 21.82 16.28 6.79
CA ASP A 7 22.96 16.55 5.90
C ASP A 7 23.54 15.23 5.37
N PHE A 8 23.09 14.83 4.18
CA PHE A 8 23.60 13.67 3.45
C PHE A 8 24.23 14.09 2.13
N VAL A 9 25.44 13.60 1.89
CA VAL A 9 26.15 13.76 0.62
C VAL A 9 26.23 12.39 -0.05
N THR A 10 25.80 12.30 -1.32
CA THR A 10 26.00 11.10 -2.14
C THR A 10 27.28 11.27 -2.95
N VAL A 11 28.24 10.39 -2.74
CA VAL A 11 29.55 10.43 -3.40
C VAL A 11 29.74 9.16 -4.23
N ASP A 12 30.15 9.31 -5.49
CA ASP A 12 30.63 8.18 -6.28
C ASP A 12 32.04 7.81 -5.81
N MET A 13 32.18 6.59 -5.29
CA MET A 13 33.43 6.10 -4.71
C MET A 13 34.44 5.61 -5.76
N ARG A 14 34.07 5.53 -7.05
CA ARG A 14 34.96 5.17 -8.20
C ARG A 14 35.91 4.00 -7.91
N GLY A 15 35.42 2.95 -7.24
CA GLY A 15 36.19 1.74 -6.90
C GLY A 15 36.74 1.65 -5.46
N LEU A 16 36.72 2.74 -4.68
CA LEU A 16 37.25 2.77 -3.30
C LEU A 16 36.31 2.14 -2.26
N LYS A 17 35.08 1.79 -2.63
CA LYS A 17 34.04 1.30 -1.70
C LYS A 17 34.46 0.04 -0.95
N THR A 18 35.08 -0.92 -1.63
CA THR A 18 35.49 -2.21 -1.04
C THR A 18 36.58 -2.02 0.01
N ALA A 19 37.62 -1.26 -0.33
CA ALA A 19 38.70 -0.89 0.59
C ALA A 19 38.16 -0.13 1.81
N LEU A 20 37.23 0.82 1.60
CA LEU A 20 36.62 1.58 2.67
C LEU A 20 35.81 0.72 3.64
N VAL A 21 35.01 -0.23 3.11
CA VAL A 21 34.22 -1.16 3.93
C VAL A 21 35.13 -2.09 4.73
N ALA A 22 36.18 -2.64 4.10
CA ALA A 22 37.16 -3.48 4.79
C ALA A 22 37.88 -2.71 5.91
N HIS A 23 38.22 -1.45 5.65
CA HIS A 23 38.87 -0.58 6.64
C HIS A 23 37.96 -0.27 7.84
N ALA A 24 36.67 -0.04 7.60
CA ALA A 24 35.69 0.17 8.66
C ALA A 24 35.49 -1.10 9.51
N GLN A 25 35.41 -2.27 8.85
CA GLN A 25 35.30 -3.57 9.52
C GLN A 25 36.51 -3.88 10.40
N SER A 26 37.74 -3.60 9.92
CA SER A 26 38.98 -3.81 10.70
C SER A 26 39.05 -2.98 11.98
N ARG A 27 38.29 -1.88 12.05
CA ARG A 27 38.22 -0.99 13.22
C ARG A 27 36.93 -1.13 14.03
N HIS A 28 36.06 -2.07 13.67
CA HIS A 28 34.73 -2.23 14.28
C HIS A 28 33.89 -0.94 14.29
N GLU A 29 34.10 -0.06 13.31
CA GLU A 29 33.38 1.21 13.18
C GLU A 29 32.44 1.16 11.96
N SER A 30 31.39 2.00 11.96
CA SER A 30 30.55 2.15 10.76
C SER A 30 31.28 2.94 9.67
N VAL A 31 31.03 2.60 8.40
CA VAL A 31 31.57 3.34 7.25
C VAL A 31 31.25 4.83 7.33
N SER A 32 30.05 5.19 7.81
CA SER A 32 29.63 6.59 7.97
C SER A 32 30.44 7.36 9.02
N VAL A 33 30.83 6.71 10.13
CA VAL A 33 31.70 7.31 11.15
C VAL A 33 33.09 7.57 10.56
N LEU A 34 33.64 6.58 9.85
CA LEU A 34 34.96 6.69 9.25
C LEU A 34 35.00 7.79 8.18
N VAL A 35 33.98 7.87 7.32
CA VAL A 35 33.86 8.92 6.29
C VAL A 35 33.69 10.29 6.94
N ARG A 36 32.83 10.44 7.95
CA ARG A 36 32.63 11.72 8.64
C ARG A 36 33.92 12.21 9.30
N ARG A 37 34.67 11.32 9.95
CA ARG A 37 35.97 11.65 10.54
C ARG A 37 37.01 12.06 9.49
N ALA A 38 37.05 11.37 8.35
CA ALA A 38 37.93 11.74 7.25
C ALA A 38 37.57 13.13 6.70
N VAL A 39 36.28 13.39 6.47
CA VAL A 39 35.80 14.71 6.00
C VAL A 39 36.09 15.81 7.02
N ALA A 40 35.85 15.57 8.32
CA ALA A 40 36.15 16.56 9.36
C ALA A 40 37.64 16.91 9.42
N ARG A 41 38.51 15.91 9.28
CA ARG A 41 39.97 16.11 9.22
C ARG A 41 40.41 16.95 8.02
N GLU A 42 39.88 16.68 6.83
CA GLU A 42 40.18 17.48 5.62
C GLU A 42 39.64 18.91 5.73
N LEU A 43 38.55 19.11 6.46
CA LEU A 43 37.97 20.42 6.73
C LEU A 43 38.63 21.15 7.92
N GLY A 44 39.67 20.59 8.53
CA GLY A 44 40.38 21.18 9.68
C GLY A 44 39.55 21.26 10.96
N GLN A 45 38.46 20.49 11.07
CA GLN A 45 37.62 20.43 12.26
C GLN A 45 38.15 19.38 13.23
N ALA A 46 38.53 19.80 14.45
CA ALA A 46 38.92 18.88 15.51
C ALA A 46 37.75 17.96 15.90
N GLU A 47 38.08 16.68 16.12
CA GLU A 47 37.16 15.56 16.29
C GLU A 47 36.15 15.78 17.43
N SER A 48 34.97 16.32 17.12
CA SER A 48 33.83 16.28 18.03
C SER A 48 33.07 14.98 17.79
N LEU A 49 33.31 13.99 18.65
CA LEU A 49 32.55 12.74 18.71
C LEU A 49 31.09 13.07 19.07
N PRO A 50 30.10 12.89 18.18
CA PRO A 50 28.71 12.94 18.59
C PRO A 50 28.39 11.66 19.37
N GLN A 51 27.79 11.80 20.55
CA GLN A 51 27.27 10.66 21.31
C GLN A 51 26.35 9.79 20.45
N PRO A 52 26.41 8.46 20.60
CA PRO A 52 25.54 7.56 19.86
C PRO A 52 24.10 7.80 20.29
N ILE A 53 23.31 8.41 19.41
CA ILE A 53 21.85 8.41 19.54
C ILE A 53 21.43 6.95 19.31
N THR A 54 21.05 6.27 20.38
CA THR A 54 20.32 5.01 20.32
C THR A 54 19.01 5.28 19.58
N CYS A 55 18.97 4.96 18.29
CA CYS A 55 17.73 4.92 17.54
C CYS A 55 16.89 3.77 18.09
N SER A 56 15.85 4.13 18.85
CA SER A 56 14.84 3.23 19.39
C SER A 56 14.27 2.34 18.29
N GLU A 57 14.38 1.03 18.49
CA GLU A 57 13.86 0.01 17.60
C GLU A 57 12.33 0.04 17.58
N GLY A 58 11.77 0.56 16.48
CA GLY A 58 10.37 0.37 16.16
C GLY A 58 10.08 -1.06 15.71
N VAL A 59 9.56 -1.86 16.65
CA VAL A 59 8.63 -2.99 16.55
C VAL A 59 8.57 -3.75 15.21
N GLY A 60 8.86 -5.05 15.30
CA GLY A 60 8.97 -5.99 14.19
C GLY A 60 7.73 -6.13 13.31
N ALA A 61 7.95 -5.87 12.02
CA ALA A 61 7.30 -6.61 10.94
C ALA A 61 8.44 -7.25 10.13
N SER A 62 8.33 -8.57 9.89
CA SER A 62 9.23 -9.41 9.07
C SER A 62 10.18 -8.59 8.19
N ARG A 63 11.44 -8.46 8.62
CA ARG A 63 12.52 -7.77 7.87
C ARG A 63 12.86 -8.59 6.62
N GLN A 64 12.01 -8.51 5.59
CA GLN A 64 12.49 -8.67 4.23
C GLN A 64 13.64 -7.65 4.06
N SER A 65 14.75 -8.06 3.45
CA SER A 65 15.94 -7.23 3.28
C SER A 65 15.59 -5.93 2.54
N GLN A 66 15.35 -4.85 3.28
CA GLN A 66 15.05 -3.55 2.70
C GLN A 66 16.33 -2.95 2.13
N VAL A 67 16.31 -2.60 0.84
CA VAL A 67 17.43 -1.93 0.17
C VAL A 67 17.15 -0.43 0.12
N LYS A 68 18.09 0.38 0.64
CA LYS A 68 18.01 1.85 0.52
C LYS A 68 18.27 2.24 -0.94
N LEU A 69 17.27 2.85 -1.58
CA LEU A 69 17.35 3.33 -2.95
C LEU A 69 17.44 4.87 -2.97
N SER A 70 18.42 5.40 -3.69
CA SER A 70 18.54 6.84 -3.97
C SER A 70 18.01 7.13 -5.37
N ILE A 71 16.87 7.79 -5.47
CA ILE A 71 16.21 8.16 -6.74
C ILE A 71 16.23 9.69 -6.86
N ARG A 72 16.47 10.19 -8.08
CA ARG A 72 16.26 11.60 -8.40
C ARG A 72 14.85 11.76 -8.96
N LEU A 73 14.07 12.63 -8.33
CA LEU A 73 12.73 13.01 -8.76
C LEU A 73 12.72 14.51 -9.03
N THR A 74 11.87 14.96 -9.95
CA THR A 74 11.52 16.37 -10.05
C THR A 74 10.75 16.81 -8.80
N THR A 75 10.72 18.11 -8.53
CA THR A 75 9.99 18.66 -7.37
C THR A 75 8.51 18.27 -7.39
N ASN A 76 7.87 18.34 -8.57
CA ASN A 76 6.47 17.97 -8.75
C ASN A 76 6.23 16.48 -8.44
N GLU A 77 7.07 15.58 -8.94
CA GLU A 77 6.96 14.14 -8.65
C GLU A 77 7.15 13.82 -7.16
N ALA A 78 8.08 14.51 -6.49
CA ALA A 78 8.31 14.34 -5.05
C ALA A 78 7.11 14.81 -4.22
N GLU A 79 6.48 15.93 -4.62
CA GLU A 79 5.26 16.45 -4.00
C GLU A 79 4.07 15.51 -4.21
N GLN A 80 3.88 15.00 -5.44
CA GLN A 80 2.84 14.03 -5.75
C GLN A 80 3.01 12.73 -4.94
N LEU A 81 4.23 12.23 -4.82
CA LEU A 81 4.53 11.05 -4.00
C LEU A 81 4.18 11.29 -2.52
N ALA A 82 4.52 12.47 -1.99
CA ALA A 82 4.21 12.82 -0.61
C ALA A 82 2.72 13.10 -0.36
N ALA A 83 2.00 13.63 -1.34
CA ALA A 83 0.55 13.81 -1.28
C ALA A 83 -0.18 12.46 -1.35
N GLY A 84 0.18 11.61 -2.32
CA GLY A 84 -0.39 10.28 -2.51
C GLY A 84 -0.14 9.36 -1.30
N SER A 85 1.08 9.36 -0.74
CA SER A 85 1.37 8.54 0.45
C SER A 85 0.54 8.99 1.66
N ARG A 86 0.35 10.31 1.85
CA ARG A 86 -0.48 10.85 2.94
C ARG A 86 -1.95 10.50 2.75
N ALA A 87 -2.49 10.67 1.53
CA ALA A 87 -3.87 10.31 1.21
C ALA A 87 -4.15 8.81 1.44
N ALA A 88 -3.17 7.95 1.15
CA ALA A 88 -3.24 6.52 1.40
C ALA A 88 -2.94 6.11 2.85
N GLY A 89 -2.50 7.03 3.73
CA GLY A 89 -2.09 6.71 5.10
C GLY A 89 -0.82 5.85 5.19
N LEU A 90 0.04 5.89 4.17
CA LEU A 90 1.23 5.05 4.03
C LEU A 90 2.53 5.87 4.15
N SER A 91 3.63 5.20 4.51
CA SER A 91 4.96 5.78 4.36
C SER A 91 5.29 5.95 2.87
N ARG A 92 6.15 6.93 2.52
CA ARG A 92 6.54 7.15 1.11
C ARG A 92 7.12 5.90 0.44
N GLY A 93 7.93 5.13 1.18
CA GLY A 93 8.50 3.88 0.69
C GLY A 93 7.47 2.77 0.49
N ALA A 94 6.52 2.62 1.42
CA ALA A 94 5.43 1.65 1.29
C ALA A 94 4.47 2.01 0.16
N TYR A 95 4.18 3.31 -0.01
CA TYR A 95 3.38 3.82 -1.11
C TYR A 95 4.06 3.58 -2.46
N LEU A 96 5.35 3.90 -2.59
CA LEU A 96 6.13 3.63 -3.80
C LEU A 96 6.22 2.13 -4.11
N ALA A 97 6.46 1.29 -3.11
CA ALA A 97 6.47 -0.17 -3.29
C ALA A 97 5.11 -0.69 -3.76
N GLY A 98 4.01 -0.13 -3.24
CA GLY A 98 2.65 -0.45 -3.67
C GLY A 98 2.35 -0.02 -5.11
N LEU A 99 2.86 1.14 -5.54
CA LEU A 99 2.79 1.59 -6.94
C LEU A 99 3.57 0.65 -7.87
N ILE A 100 4.81 0.27 -7.50
CA ILE A 100 5.65 -0.67 -8.27
C ILE A 100 4.98 -2.05 -8.37
N ALA A 101 4.34 -2.50 -7.30
CA ALA A 101 3.58 -3.75 -7.28
C ALA A 101 2.27 -3.69 -8.08
N GLY A 102 1.92 -2.53 -8.66
CA GLY A 102 0.73 -2.35 -9.47
C GLY A 102 -0.56 -2.45 -8.67
N ILE A 103 -0.56 -2.07 -7.38
CA ILE A 103 -1.77 -2.16 -6.54
C ILE A 103 -2.83 -1.21 -7.12
N PRO A 104 -3.99 -1.71 -7.60
CA PRO A 104 -4.98 -0.89 -8.31
C PRO A 104 -5.49 0.29 -7.49
N ALA A 105 -5.66 0.07 -6.18
CA ALA A 105 -6.11 1.07 -5.22
C ALA A 105 -5.15 2.26 -5.03
N LEU A 106 -3.86 2.10 -5.39
CA LEU A 106 -2.84 3.15 -5.27
C LEU A 106 -2.47 3.77 -6.62
N THR A 107 -2.60 3.00 -7.69
CA THR A 107 -2.23 3.39 -9.06
C THR A 107 -3.36 4.12 -9.79
N THR A 108 -4.60 3.85 -9.43
CA THR A 108 -5.77 4.49 -10.05
C THR A 108 -6.36 5.49 -9.08
N GLY A 109 -5.79 6.70 -9.08
CA GLY A 109 -6.10 7.79 -8.14
C GLY A 109 -7.56 8.29 -8.10
N ALA A 110 -8.47 7.72 -8.91
CA ALA A 110 -9.88 8.08 -8.96
C ALA A 110 -10.86 6.91 -8.67
N ASN A 111 -10.41 5.65 -8.66
CA ASN A 111 -11.37 4.54 -8.77
C ASN A 111 -11.92 4.05 -7.43
N ARG A 112 -11.23 4.23 -6.31
CA ARG A 112 -11.68 3.57 -5.06
C ARG A 112 -13.02 4.11 -4.55
N THR A 113 -13.18 5.42 -4.55
CA THR A 113 -14.43 6.08 -4.12
C THR A 113 -15.56 5.83 -5.11
N GLU A 114 -15.27 5.83 -6.40
CA GLU A 114 -16.24 5.52 -7.47
C GLU A 114 -16.67 4.05 -7.46
N MET A 115 -15.74 3.12 -7.22
CA MET A 115 -16.06 1.70 -7.08
C MET A 115 -16.87 1.44 -5.80
N LEU A 116 -16.54 2.10 -4.68
CA LEU A 116 -17.33 2.00 -3.45
C LEU A 116 -18.73 2.60 -3.62
N SER A 117 -18.88 3.73 -4.31
CA SER A 117 -20.19 4.33 -4.59
C SER A 117 -21.01 3.47 -5.56
N ALA A 118 -20.37 2.89 -6.58
CA ALA A 118 -20.99 1.93 -7.49
C ALA A 118 -21.47 0.67 -6.76
N LEU A 119 -20.64 0.12 -5.85
CA LEU A 119 -21.02 -1.03 -5.02
C LEU A 119 -22.15 -0.70 -4.05
N THR A 120 -22.12 0.48 -3.44
CA THR A 120 -23.19 0.96 -2.54
C THR A 120 -24.52 1.07 -3.29
N THR A 121 -24.49 1.62 -4.51
CA THR A 121 -25.65 1.68 -5.40
C THR A 121 -26.15 0.28 -5.76
N SER A 122 -25.24 -0.63 -6.11
CA SER A 122 -25.53 -2.03 -6.45
C SER A 122 -26.17 -2.79 -5.27
N ASN A 123 -25.68 -2.58 -4.03
CA ASN A 123 -26.28 -3.13 -2.81
C ASN A 123 -27.70 -2.58 -2.55
N ALA A 124 -27.94 -1.29 -2.78
CA ALA A 124 -29.26 -0.70 -2.64
C ALA A 124 -30.26 -1.27 -3.66
N GLN A 125 -29.79 -1.55 -4.88
CA GLN A 125 -30.57 -2.25 -5.91
C GLN A 125 -30.91 -3.68 -5.48
N LEU A 126 -29.94 -4.47 -5.00
CA LEU A 126 -30.19 -5.83 -4.50
C LEU A 126 -31.13 -5.86 -3.28
N SER A 127 -31.03 -4.88 -2.37
CA SER A 127 -31.95 -4.76 -1.23
C SER A 127 -33.39 -4.49 -1.70
N SER A 128 -33.55 -3.66 -2.72
CA SER A 128 -34.86 -3.39 -3.33
C SER A 128 -35.40 -4.62 -4.06
N LEU A 129 -34.53 -5.34 -4.76
CA LEU A 129 -34.85 -6.59 -5.45
C LEU A 129 -35.31 -7.69 -4.48
N SER A 130 -34.61 -7.88 -3.36
CA SER A 130 -35.01 -8.81 -2.29
C SER A 130 -36.39 -8.46 -1.73
N ARG A 131 -36.66 -7.17 -1.46
CA ARG A 131 -37.99 -6.72 -1.01
C ARG A 131 -39.08 -7.01 -2.04
N ASN A 132 -38.79 -6.81 -3.33
CA ASN A 132 -39.72 -7.10 -4.41
C ASN A 132 -39.99 -8.61 -4.53
N ILE A 133 -38.97 -9.47 -4.38
CA ILE A 133 -39.13 -10.93 -4.37
C ILE A 133 -39.99 -11.39 -3.18
N HIS A 134 -39.79 -10.80 -1.99
CA HIS A 134 -40.63 -11.09 -0.84
C HIS A 134 -42.09 -10.64 -1.05
N ALA A 135 -42.30 -9.46 -1.64
CA ALA A 135 -43.63 -8.98 -1.99
C ALA A 135 -44.32 -9.89 -3.02
N LEU A 136 -43.59 -10.32 -4.06
CA LEU A 136 -44.05 -11.28 -5.04
C LEU A 136 -44.43 -12.62 -4.39
N THR A 137 -43.54 -13.16 -3.56
CA THR A 137 -43.78 -14.43 -2.84
C THR A 137 -45.08 -14.35 -2.06
N ARG A 138 -45.29 -13.25 -1.32
CA ARG A 138 -46.53 -13.02 -0.56
C ARG A 138 -47.77 -12.93 -1.46
N LEU A 139 -47.67 -12.27 -2.62
CA LEU A 139 -48.79 -12.19 -3.58
C LEU A 139 -49.15 -13.55 -4.17
N LEU A 140 -48.14 -14.37 -4.49
CA LEU A 140 -48.34 -15.72 -5.00
C LEU A 140 -48.96 -16.64 -3.94
N THR A 141 -48.51 -16.57 -2.68
CA THR A 141 -49.15 -17.30 -1.56
C THR A 141 -50.62 -16.91 -1.37
N GLN A 142 -50.97 -15.65 -1.66
CA GLN A 142 -52.34 -15.14 -1.60
C GLN A 142 -53.15 -15.42 -2.87
N SER A 143 -52.63 -16.19 -3.82
CA SER A 143 -53.24 -16.46 -5.13
C SER A 143 -53.58 -15.20 -5.94
N ASN A 144 -52.88 -14.09 -5.70
CA ASN A 144 -53.10 -12.81 -6.36
C ASN A 144 -52.21 -12.66 -7.61
N VAL A 145 -52.47 -13.50 -8.60
CA VAL A 145 -51.64 -13.63 -9.81
C VAL A 145 -51.59 -12.33 -10.62
N GLN A 146 -52.71 -11.60 -10.73
CA GLN A 146 -52.79 -10.34 -11.47
C GLN A 146 -51.83 -9.27 -10.94
N LYS A 147 -51.68 -9.16 -9.61
CA LYS A 147 -50.71 -8.23 -9.02
C LYS A 147 -49.27 -8.76 -9.08
N ALA A 148 -49.09 -10.09 -9.08
CA ALA A 148 -47.79 -10.73 -9.22
C ALA A 148 -47.17 -10.52 -10.61
N LEU A 149 -47.99 -10.44 -11.67
CA LEU A 149 -47.52 -10.24 -13.05
C LEU A 149 -46.66 -8.99 -13.24
N VAL A 150 -46.85 -7.95 -12.42
CA VAL A 150 -46.06 -6.70 -12.47
C VAL A 150 -44.57 -6.94 -12.19
N TYR A 151 -44.21 -8.04 -11.51
CA TYR A 151 -42.82 -8.37 -11.18
C TYR A 151 -42.12 -9.20 -12.25
N ARG A 152 -42.80 -9.58 -13.34
CA ARG A 152 -42.24 -10.45 -14.39
C ARG A 152 -40.97 -9.86 -15.01
N ASP A 153 -41.03 -8.61 -15.46
CA ASP A 153 -39.89 -7.97 -16.14
C ASP A 153 -38.67 -7.86 -15.22
N MET A 154 -38.90 -7.69 -13.91
CA MET A 154 -37.82 -7.71 -12.91
C MET A 154 -37.18 -9.10 -12.77
N LEU A 155 -37.97 -10.18 -12.86
CA LEU A 155 -37.42 -11.54 -12.83
C LEU A 155 -36.58 -11.84 -14.08
N ASP A 156 -36.97 -11.28 -15.23
CA ASP A 156 -36.23 -11.45 -16.49
C ASP A 156 -34.83 -10.79 -16.45
N THR A 157 -34.61 -9.77 -15.60
CA THR A 157 -33.30 -9.11 -15.45
C THR A 157 -32.51 -9.56 -14.21
N LEU A 158 -33.14 -10.28 -13.29
CA LEU A 158 -32.60 -10.66 -11.97
C LEU A 158 -31.24 -11.34 -12.04
N ASP A 159 -31.08 -12.32 -12.93
CA ASP A 159 -29.84 -13.08 -13.08
C ASP A 159 -28.67 -12.17 -13.49
N GLY A 160 -28.90 -11.32 -14.48
CA GLY A 160 -27.92 -10.34 -14.95
C GLY A 160 -27.55 -9.32 -13.88
N ASP A 161 -28.52 -8.89 -13.07
CA ASP A 161 -28.29 -7.95 -11.98
C ASP A 161 -27.43 -8.56 -10.86
N ILE A 162 -27.68 -9.82 -10.50
CA ILE A 162 -26.87 -10.57 -9.52
C ILE A 162 -25.45 -10.79 -10.06
N HIS A 163 -25.31 -11.27 -11.30
CA HIS A 163 -23.99 -11.49 -11.92
C HIS A 163 -23.16 -10.21 -11.99
N ARG A 164 -23.80 -9.07 -12.33
CA ARG A 164 -23.14 -7.77 -12.35
C ARG A 164 -22.67 -7.37 -10.96
N HIS A 165 -23.51 -7.53 -9.94
CA HIS A 165 -23.13 -7.25 -8.55
C HIS A 165 -21.94 -8.10 -8.09
N LEU A 166 -21.99 -9.42 -8.32
CA LEU A 166 -20.92 -10.34 -7.94
C LEU A 166 -19.59 -9.99 -8.62
N THR A 167 -19.64 -9.59 -9.90
CA THR A 167 -18.45 -9.15 -10.64
C THR A 167 -17.86 -7.87 -10.04
N GLN A 168 -18.70 -6.88 -9.71
CA GLN A 168 -18.27 -5.63 -9.07
C GLN A 168 -17.68 -5.86 -7.68
N ALA A 169 -18.31 -6.72 -6.87
CA ALA A 169 -17.83 -7.08 -5.54
C ALA A 169 -16.49 -7.83 -5.59
N ALA A 170 -16.35 -8.78 -6.52
CA ALA A 170 -15.12 -9.55 -6.71
C ALA A 170 -13.94 -8.64 -7.08
N ALA A 171 -14.14 -7.71 -8.01
CA ALA A 171 -13.11 -6.74 -8.41
C ALA A 171 -12.64 -5.89 -7.22
N LEU A 172 -13.59 -5.38 -6.41
CA LEU A 172 -13.26 -4.62 -5.21
C LEU A 172 -12.51 -5.45 -4.17
N MET A 173 -12.91 -6.70 -3.94
CA MET A 173 -12.22 -7.58 -3.00
C MET A 173 -10.80 -7.91 -3.47
N SER A 174 -10.57 -8.05 -4.79
CA SER A 174 -9.21 -8.20 -5.33
C SER A 174 -8.36 -6.93 -5.13
N ASP A 175 -8.96 -5.75 -5.30
CA ASP A 175 -8.28 -4.46 -5.12
C ASP A 175 -7.97 -4.17 -3.65
N LEU A 176 -8.79 -4.70 -2.74
CA LEU A 176 -8.67 -4.53 -1.30
C LEU A 176 -7.65 -5.47 -0.67
N ARG A 177 -7.30 -6.58 -1.32
CA ARG A 177 -6.50 -7.65 -0.71
C ARG A 177 -5.09 -7.15 -0.38
N PRO A 178 -4.74 -6.93 0.90
CA PRO A 178 -3.40 -6.56 1.29
C PRO A 178 -2.52 -7.80 1.14
N ARG A 179 -1.42 -7.69 0.40
CA ARG A 179 -0.45 -8.79 0.19
C ARG A 179 0.36 -9.18 1.44
N GLY A 180 -0.10 -8.85 2.64
CA GLY A 180 0.55 -9.19 3.91
C GLY A 180 0.14 -10.52 4.53
N SER A 181 -0.98 -11.14 4.13
CA SER A 181 -1.50 -12.35 4.81
C SER A 181 -1.37 -13.65 4.00
N SER A 182 -0.95 -13.58 2.73
CA SER A 182 -0.93 -14.76 1.84
C SER A 182 0.46 -15.43 1.74
N ALA A 183 1.26 -15.37 2.81
CA ALA A 183 2.56 -16.04 2.88
C ALA A 183 2.81 -16.75 4.23
N ALA A 184 1.75 -17.17 4.94
CA ALA A 184 1.88 -17.93 6.18
C ALA A 184 0.81 -19.04 6.30
N THR A 185 0.64 -19.85 5.26
CA THR A 185 0.00 -21.18 5.40
C THR A 185 0.51 -22.12 4.31
N THR A 186 1.81 -22.34 4.26
CA THR A 186 2.37 -23.53 3.62
C THR A 186 3.13 -24.29 4.68
N HIS A 187 2.46 -25.33 5.20
CA HIS A 187 3.01 -26.53 5.80
C HIS A 187 4.47 -26.49 6.25
N SER A 188 4.69 -26.33 7.57
CA SER A 188 5.78 -27.02 8.26
C SER A 188 5.21 -28.28 8.90
N THR A 189 5.12 -29.33 8.10
CA THR A 189 5.00 -30.73 8.55
C THR A 189 6.11 -31.51 7.85
N ASN A 190 6.87 -32.28 8.64
CA ASN A 190 8.07 -33.07 8.31
C ASN A 190 9.36 -32.25 8.08
N ARG A 191 10.50 -32.56 8.68
CA ARG A 191 10.99 -33.77 9.38
C ARG A 191 12.14 -33.37 10.31
#